data_AF-A0AAE1DZ46-F1
#
_entry.id   AF-A0AAE1DZ46-F1
#
_cell.length_a   1.000
_cell.length_b   1.000
_cell.length_c   1.000
_cell.angle_alpha   90.00
_cell.angle_beta   90.00
_cell.angle_gamma   90.00
#
_symmetry.space_group_name_H-M   'P 1'
#
loop_
_entity.id
_entity.type
_entity.pdbx_description
1 polymer ?
#
loop_
_entity_poly.entity_id
_entity_poly.type
_entity_poly.pdbx_seq_one_letter_code
_entity_poly.pdbx_strand_id
1 'polypeptide(L)'
;MAAPRRPRKGKTGRDNEQISKAQLPNHDLKKSGAGFAYVAAIVLFAVFVSIGHRTYLSTLHENDKHFSHLSTLERELSFRTEMGLYFSYFKTMIDANSISDGVHEIMRDNITEFPLTINTLKRFNLYPEVTLGLAFRFYRDLSDFFGHQTKVCWKVNRGEGLSPVSSCEGLGEPSYFYTEAVFALNGLLLGFFFLFGTYLR
;
A
#
# COMPACT_ATOMS: atom_id res chain seq x y z
N MET A 1 26.49 53.44 -91.43
CA MET A 1 25.73 53.72 -90.19
C MET A 1 25.33 52.35 -89.61
N ALA A 2 26.13 51.62 -88.85
CA ALA A 2 26.81 51.89 -87.57
C ALA A 2 25.84 52.17 -86.41
N ALA A 3 25.66 51.17 -85.52
CA ALA A 3 25.56 51.20 -84.05
C ALA A 3 24.61 50.07 -83.53
N PRO A 4 24.71 49.59 -82.26
CA PRO A 4 25.68 48.54 -81.90
C PRO A 4 25.13 47.43 -80.96
N ARG A 5 26.01 46.47 -80.66
CA ARG A 5 25.98 45.44 -79.60
C ARG A 5 25.55 45.97 -78.21
N ARG A 6 24.92 45.10 -77.38
CA ARG A 6 25.56 44.52 -76.17
C ARG A 6 24.66 43.52 -75.41
N PRO A 7 25.25 42.48 -74.78
CA PRO A 7 24.59 41.54 -73.89
C PRO A 7 24.50 42.11 -72.47
N ARG A 8 23.57 41.61 -71.64
CA ARG A 8 23.61 41.86 -70.19
C ARG A 8 24.15 40.65 -69.45
N LYS A 9 25.39 40.79 -69.00
CA LYS A 9 26.04 40.03 -67.92
C LYS A 9 25.30 40.24 -66.60
N GLY A 10 25.24 39.16 -65.82
CA GLY A 10 25.68 39.14 -64.42
C GLY A 10 24.66 39.52 -63.35
N LYS A 11 24.40 38.56 -62.44
CA LYS A 11 24.86 38.68 -61.05
C LYS A 11 25.20 37.31 -60.48
N THR A 12 26.49 37.16 -60.25
CA THR A 12 27.20 36.22 -59.39
C THR A 12 26.73 36.34 -57.94
N GLY A 13 26.75 35.20 -57.23
CA GLY A 13 27.16 35.13 -55.82
C GLY A 13 26.15 35.60 -54.77
N ARG A 14 25.51 34.63 -54.13
CA ARG A 14 25.51 34.62 -52.67
C ARG A 14 25.73 33.18 -52.21
N ASP A 15 26.95 32.97 -51.75
CA ASP A 15 27.49 31.72 -51.23
C ASP A 15 26.65 31.19 -50.06
N ASN A 16 26.69 29.86 -49.94
CA ASN A 16 26.75 29.09 -48.71
C ASN A 16 26.01 29.64 -47.49
N GLU A 17 25.00 28.90 -47.04
CA GLU A 17 25.06 28.21 -45.73
C GLU A 17 23.67 27.63 -45.39
N GLN A 18 23.12 26.73 -46.21
CA GLN A 18 22.08 25.80 -45.75
C GLN A 18 22.27 24.43 -46.40
N ILE A 19 23.50 23.92 -46.36
CA ILE A 19 23.73 22.47 -46.32
C ILE A 19 23.65 22.07 -44.85
N SER A 20 22.81 21.08 -44.56
CA SER A 20 22.83 20.27 -43.34
C SER A 20 22.39 20.96 -42.04
N LYS A 21 21.08 21.15 -41.88
CA LYS A 21 20.46 20.66 -40.65
C LYS A 21 19.67 19.42 -41.03
N ALA A 22 20.34 18.27 -40.95
CA ALA A 22 19.66 17.02 -40.71
C ALA A 22 18.75 17.22 -39.50
N GLN A 23 17.45 17.39 -39.74
CA GLN A 23 16.43 17.35 -38.71
C GLN A 23 16.35 15.90 -38.24
N LEU A 24 17.27 15.49 -37.36
CA LEU A 24 17.18 14.28 -36.55
C LEU A 24 15.88 14.35 -35.72
N PRO A 25 15.26 13.21 -35.37
CA PRO A 25 13.88 13.12 -34.93
C PRO A 25 13.72 13.62 -33.48
N ASN A 26 13.72 14.94 -33.28
CA ASN A 26 13.44 15.55 -31.98
C ASN A 26 11.94 15.52 -31.63
N HIS A 27 11.07 15.24 -32.60
CA HIS A 27 9.63 15.22 -32.38
C HIS A 27 9.13 13.91 -31.74
N ASP A 28 9.80 12.78 -32.00
CA ASP A 28 9.44 11.49 -31.42
C ASP A 28 9.91 11.33 -29.97
N LEU A 29 11.09 11.85 -29.61
CA LEU A 29 11.54 11.88 -28.22
C LEU A 29 10.68 12.81 -27.34
N LYS A 30 10.27 13.97 -27.86
CA LYS A 30 9.43 14.92 -27.09
C LYS A 30 8.00 14.41 -26.88
N LYS A 31 7.46 13.67 -27.86
CA LYS A 31 6.13 13.05 -27.77
C LYS A 31 6.14 11.84 -26.83
N SER A 32 7.21 11.05 -26.83
CA SER A 32 7.44 9.95 -25.88
C SER A 32 7.59 10.46 -24.44
N GLY A 33 8.36 11.53 -24.22
CA GLY A 33 8.53 12.15 -22.90
C GLY A 33 7.25 12.80 -22.34
N ALA A 34 6.41 13.39 -23.19
CA ALA A 34 5.15 13.99 -22.76
C ALA A 34 4.11 12.93 -22.31
N GLY A 35 4.03 11.79 -23.02
CA GLY A 35 3.18 10.67 -22.61
C GLY A 35 3.64 10.04 -21.31
N PHE A 36 4.96 9.85 -21.14
CA PHE A 36 5.54 9.35 -19.89
C PHE A 36 5.27 10.31 -18.71
N ALA A 37 5.48 11.61 -18.90
CA ALA A 37 5.21 12.62 -17.88
C ALA A 37 3.73 12.66 -17.46
N TYR A 38 2.81 12.47 -18.42
CA TYR A 38 1.38 12.41 -18.14
C TYR A 38 1.00 11.18 -17.31
N VAL A 39 1.49 9.99 -17.69
CA VAL A 39 1.27 8.76 -16.91
C VAL A 39 1.88 8.86 -15.51
N ALA A 40 3.10 9.41 -15.41
CA ALA A 40 3.75 9.64 -14.13
C ALA A 40 2.92 10.59 -13.23
N ALA A 41 2.35 11.67 -13.79
CA ALA A 41 1.49 12.58 -13.05
C ALA A 41 0.21 11.90 -12.52
N ILE A 42 -0.41 11.04 -13.33
CA ILE A 42 -1.57 10.25 -12.89
C ILE A 42 -1.20 9.32 -11.74
N VAL A 43 -0.09 8.59 -11.85
CA VAL A 43 0.36 7.67 -10.81
C VAL A 43 0.71 8.43 -9.52
N LEU A 44 1.37 9.58 -9.62
CA LEU A 44 1.68 10.42 -8.46
C LEU A 44 0.40 10.90 -7.76
N PHE A 45 -0.62 11.30 -8.53
CA PHE A 45 -1.91 11.70 -7.96
C PHE A 45 -2.62 10.50 -7.31
N ALA A 46 -2.57 9.32 -7.92
CA ALA A 46 -3.12 8.10 -7.34
C ALA A 46 -2.48 7.76 -5.99
N VAL A 47 -1.16 7.87 -5.89
CA VAL A 47 -0.40 7.65 -4.65
C VAL A 47 -0.77 8.70 -3.61
N PHE A 48 -0.87 9.97 -3.99
CA PHE A 48 -1.28 11.05 -3.09
C PHE A 48 -2.67 10.79 -2.49
N VAL A 49 -3.66 10.44 -3.32
CA VAL A 49 -5.01 10.09 -2.87
C VAL A 49 -5.00 8.86 -1.96
N SER A 50 -4.19 7.85 -2.28
CA SER A 50 -4.07 6.63 -1.47
C SER A 50 -3.52 6.91 -0.07
N ILE A 51 -2.43 7.68 0.01
CA ILE A 51 -1.81 8.06 1.29
C ILE A 51 -2.77 8.94 2.09
N GLY A 52 -3.38 9.94 1.44
CA GLY A 52 -4.36 10.83 2.08
C GLY A 52 -5.52 10.06 2.70
N HIS A 53 -6.06 9.07 1.99
CA HIS A 53 -7.16 8.24 2.49
C HIS A 53 -6.73 7.34 3.65
N ARG A 54 -5.55 6.71 3.58
CA ARG A 54 -4.98 5.96 4.71
C ARG A 54 -4.85 6.84 5.95
N THR A 55 -4.27 8.04 5.82
CA THR A 55 -4.08 8.96 6.95
C THR A 55 -5.41 9.45 7.53
N TYR A 56 -6.40 9.67 6.67
CA TYR A 56 -7.74 10.04 7.10
C TYR A 56 -8.41 8.94 7.92
N LEU A 57 -8.37 7.69 7.46
CA LEU A 57 -8.94 6.55 8.18
C LEU A 57 -8.22 6.30 9.51
N SER A 58 -6.90 6.34 9.52
CA SER A 58 -6.10 6.20 10.76
C SER A 58 -6.45 7.28 11.77
N THR A 59 -6.55 8.55 11.34
CA THR A 59 -6.93 9.66 12.22
C THR A 59 -8.36 9.52 12.74
N LEU A 60 -9.31 9.13 11.87
CA LEU A 60 -10.69 8.90 12.27
C LEU A 60 -10.79 7.77 13.30
N HIS A 61 -10.07 6.67 13.08
CA HIS A 61 -10.02 5.55 14.00
C HIS A 61 -9.43 5.93 15.35
N GLU A 62 -8.33 6.69 15.34
CA GLU A 62 -7.71 7.17 16.57
C GLU A 62 -8.63 8.12 17.35
N ASN A 63 -9.34 9.01 16.66
CA ASN A 63 -10.30 9.93 17.30
C ASN A 63 -11.50 9.20 17.92
N ASP A 64 -11.96 8.09 17.31
CA ASP A 64 -13.10 7.32 17.83
C ASP A 64 -12.67 6.38 18.97
N LYS A 65 -11.60 5.62 18.77
CA LYS A 65 -11.20 4.53 19.67
C LYS A 65 -10.13 4.91 20.68
N HIS A 66 -9.37 5.97 20.44
CA HIS A 66 -8.16 6.31 21.18
C HIS A 66 -7.22 5.09 21.28
N PHE A 67 -7.06 4.38 20.15
CA PHE A 67 -6.46 3.06 20.09
C PHE A 67 -5.03 3.03 20.64
N SER A 68 -4.30 4.14 20.51
CA SER A 68 -2.98 4.32 21.09
C SER A 68 -2.94 4.24 22.62
N HIS A 69 -3.97 4.71 23.30
CA HIS A 69 -4.03 4.77 24.76
C HIS A 69 -4.46 3.46 25.43
N LEU A 70 -5.04 2.53 24.67
CA LEU A 70 -5.50 1.26 25.21
C LEU A 70 -4.30 0.33 25.49
N SER A 71 -4.41 -0.45 26.57
CA SER A 71 -3.47 -1.54 26.79
C SER A 71 -3.63 -2.65 25.75
N THR A 72 -2.65 -3.57 25.64
CA THR A 72 -2.72 -4.67 24.65
C THR A 72 -3.99 -5.51 24.80
N LEU A 73 -4.37 -5.86 26.02
CA LEU A 73 -5.59 -6.64 26.26
C LEU A 73 -6.86 -5.86 25.89
N GLU A 74 -6.92 -4.57 26.24
CA GLU A 74 -8.06 -3.71 25.89
C GLU A 74 -8.17 -3.50 24.37
N ARG A 75 -7.05 -3.39 23.65
CA ARG A 75 -7.03 -3.34 22.19
C ARG A 75 -7.61 -4.61 21.57
N GLU A 76 -7.24 -5.80 22.05
CA GLU A 76 -7.82 -7.05 21.55
C GLU A 76 -9.33 -7.11 21.80
N LEU A 77 -9.79 -6.66 22.98
CA LEU A 77 -11.22 -6.59 23.32
C LEU A 77 -11.98 -5.48 22.59
N SER A 78 -11.28 -4.51 21.98
CA SER A 78 -11.91 -3.44 21.21
C SER A 78 -12.50 -3.95 19.90
N PHE A 79 -11.94 -5.03 19.34
CA PHE A 79 -12.50 -5.74 18.20
C PHE A 79 -13.73 -6.54 18.67
N ARG A 80 -14.92 -6.02 18.36
CA ARG A 80 -16.19 -6.67 18.70
C ARG A 80 -16.80 -7.32 17.47
N THR A 81 -17.70 -8.29 17.73
CA THR A 81 -18.53 -8.97 16.74
C THR A 81 -17.72 -9.56 15.59
N GLU A 82 -18.03 -9.18 14.35
CA GLU A 82 -17.43 -9.72 13.14
C GLU A 82 -15.95 -9.34 13.02
N MET A 83 -15.60 -8.12 13.40
CA MET A 83 -14.19 -7.65 13.38
C MET A 83 -13.32 -8.45 14.35
N GLY A 84 -13.88 -8.82 15.51
CA GLY A 84 -13.21 -9.69 16.48
C GLY A 84 -13.02 -11.10 15.94
N LEU A 85 -14.01 -11.64 15.21
CA LEU A 85 -13.90 -12.94 14.55
C LEU A 85 -12.76 -12.95 13.52
N TYR A 86 -12.71 -11.98 12.60
CA TYR A 86 -11.63 -11.85 11.62
C TYR A 86 -10.25 -11.76 12.30
N PHE A 87 -10.13 -10.91 13.32
CA PHE A 87 -8.90 -10.75 14.08
C PHE A 87 -8.48 -12.04 14.81
N SER A 88 -9.42 -12.84 15.34
CA SER A 88 -9.10 -14.11 16.00
C SER A 88 -8.51 -15.16 15.05
N TYR A 89 -8.98 -15.21 13.80
CA TYR A 89 -8.43 -16.11 12.78
C TYR A 89 -7.06 -15.64 12.29
N PHE A 90 -6.88 -14.33 12.14
CA PHE A 90 -5.55 -13.74 11.94
C PHE A 90 -4.59 -14.15 13.08
N LYS A 91 -5.05 -14.07 14.34
CA LYS A 91 -4.27 -14.48 15.51
C LYS A 91 -3.90 -15.97 15.49
N THR A 92 -4.85 -16.83 15.12
CA THR A 92 -4.62 -18.26 14.94
C THR A 92 -3.49 -18.53 13.92
N MET A 93 -3.47 -17.80 12.79
CA MET A 93 -2.39 -17.94 11.80
C MET A 93 -1.01 -17.54 12.31
N ILE A 94 -0.91 -16.48 13.11
CA ILE A 94 0.39 -15.97 13.61
C ILE A 94 0.93 -16.78 14.78
N ASP A 95 0.04 -17.38 15.57
CA ASP A 95 0.38 -18.16 16.77
C ASP A 95 0.63 -19.64 16.45
N ALA A 96 0.13 -20.15 15.33
CA ALA A 96 0.38 -21.53 14.89
C ALA A 96 1.89 -21.80 14.70
N ASN A 97 2.34 -23.03 15.02
CA ASN A 97 3.75 -23.41 14.87
C ASN A 97 4.20 -23.38 13.40
N SER A 98 3.36 -23.87 12.48
CA SER A 98 3.60 -23.85 11.04
C SER A 98 2.45 -23.19 10.29
N ILE A 99 2.74 -22.74 9.07
CA ILE A 99 1.74 -22.15 8.17
C ILE A 99 0.67 -23.18 7.79
N SER A 100 1.07 -24.42 7.50
CA SER A 100 0.15 -25.50 7.14
C SER A 100 -0.78 -25.85 8.30
N ASP A 101 -0.25 -25.88 9.52
CA ASP A 101 -1.07 -26.17 10.70
C ASP A 101 -2.09 -25.06 10.94
N GLY A 102 -1.67 -23.80 10.84
CA GLY A 102 -2.58 -22.66 10.95
C GLY A 102 -3.69 -22.70 9.89
N VAL A 103 -3.35 -22.96 8.63
CA VAL A 103 -4.36 -23.09 7.56
C VAL A 103 -5.28 -24.28 7.82
N HIS A 104 -4.75 -25.42 8.28
CA HIS A 104 -5.54 -26.61 8.59
C HIS A 104 -6.51 -26.35 9.75
N GLU A 105 -6.07 -25.67 10.80
CA GLU A 105 -6.89 -25.29 11.95
C GLU A 105 -8.06 -24.39 11.53
N ILE A 106 -7.80 -23.38 10.70
CA ILE A 106 -8.85 -22.51 10.14
C ILE A 106 -9.80 -23.28 9.22
N MET A 107 -9.27 -24.16 8.36
CA MET A 107 -10.09 -24.96 7.45
C MET A 107 -10.94 -26.01 8.15
N ARG A 108 -10.62 -26.40 9.39
CA ARG A 108 -11.34 -27.41 10.16
C ARG A 108 -11.65 -26.92 11.57
N ASP A 109 -12.39 -25.82 11.65
CA ASP A 109 -12.84 -25.28 12.93
C ASP A 109 -14.07 -26.03 13.46
N ASN A 110 -14.07 -26.33 14.75
CA ASN A 110 -15.19 -26.94 15.48
C ASN A 110 -15.70 -26.07 16.64
N ILE A 111 -15.12 -24.89 16.85
CA ILE A 111 -15.43 -24.02 17.99
C ILE A 111 -16.55 -23.05 17.62
N THR A 112 -16.51 -22.46 16.43
CA THR A 112 -17.50 -21.44 16.02
C THR A 112 -18.90 -22.03 15.85
N GLU A 113 -19.00 -23.29 15.41
CA GLU A 113 -20.27 -23.97 15.17
C GLU A 113 -20.32 -25.39 15.72
N PHE A 114 -20.01 -25.54 17.01
CA PHE A 114 -20.14 -26.81 17.70
C PHE A 114 -21.58 -27.34 17.62
N PRO A 115 -21.82 -28.62 17.27
CA PRO A 115 -20.87 -29.75 17.20
C PRO A 115 -20.25 -30.03 15.81
N LEU A 116 -20.50 -29.20 14.80
CA LEU A 116 -20.06 -29.43 13.43
C LEU A 116 -18.65 -28.87 13.19
N THR A 117 -17.88 -29.56 12.35
CA THR A 117 -16.61 -29.01 11.82
C THR A 117 -16.89 -28.35 10.47
N ILE A 118 -16.56 -27.07 10.34
CA ILE A 118 -16.81 -26.30 9.12
C ILE A 118 -15.51 -25.72 8.55
N ASN A 119 -15.52 -25.50 7.24
CA ASN A 119 -14.46 -24.74 6.58
C ASN A 119 -14.78 -23.24 6.69
N THR A 120 -14.15 -22.60 7.67
CA THR A 120 -14.36 -21.18 7.96
C THR A 120 -13.75 -20.29 6.87
N LEU A 121 -12.64 -20.73 6.28
CA LEU A 121 -11.91 -20.01 5.23
C LEU A 121 -12.80 -19.67 4.04
N LYS A 122 -13.54 -20.67 3.52
CA LYS A 122 -14.50 -20.45 2.44
C LYS A 122 -15.78 -19.76 2.92
N ARG A 123 -16.26 -20.11 4.12
CA ARG A 123 -17.56 -19.66 4.60
C ARG A 123 -17.61 -18.19 4.98
N PHE A 124 -16.56 -17.70 5.64
CA PHE A 124 -16.45 -16.31 6.10
C PHE A 124 -15.50 -15.48 5.23
N ASN A 125 -15.02 -16.03 4.10
CA ASN A 125 -14.11 -15.35 3.17
C ASN A 125 -12.81 -14.86 3.83
N LEU A 126 -12.21 -15.68 4.70
CA LEU A 126 -11.04 -15.32 5.53
C LEU A 126 -9.70 -15.24 4.76
N TYR A 127 -9.73 -15.16 3.43
CA TYR A 127 -8.52 -15.13 2.62
C TYR A 127 -7.62 -13.91 2.90
N PRO A 128 -8.17 -12.68 3.04
CA PRO A 128 -7.36 -11.53 3.40
C PRO A 128 -6.68 -11.68 4.76
N GLU A 129 -7.37 -12.22 5.76
CA GLU A 129 -6.88 -12.40 7.13
C GLU A 129 -5.75 -13.43 7.17
N VAL A 130 -5.88 -14.54 6.44
CA VAL A 130 -4.80 -15.52 6.28
C VAL A 130 -3.59 -14.88 5.59
N THR A 131 -3.82 -14.10 4.54
CA THR A 131 -2.75 -13.40 3.82
C THR A 131 -2.03 -12.40 4.74
N LEU A 132 -2.77 -11.66 5.56
CA LEU A 132 -2.21 -10.74 6.56
C LEU A 132 -1.43 -11.49 7.64
N GLY A 133 -1.92 -12.65 8.10
CA GLY A 133 -1.22 -13.50 9.06
C GLY A 133 0.13 -13.98 8.52
N LEU A 134 0.17 -14.40 7.26
CA LEU A 134 1.42 -14.76 6.58
C LEU A 134 2.37 -13.57 6.43
N ALA A 135 1.84 -12.41 6.05
CA ALA A 135 2.64 -11.19 5.93
C ALA A 135 3.23 -10.77 7.28
N PHE A 136 2.49 -10.92 8.38
CA PHE A 136 2.99 -10.63 9.72
C PHE A 136 4.11 -11.58 10.15
N ARG A 137 3.96 -12.89 9.91
CA ARG A 137 5.01 -13.87 10.20
C ARG A 137 6.28 -13.53 9.43
N PHE A 138 6.16 -13.27 8.13
CA PHE A 138 7.29 -12.86 7.30
C PHE A 138 7.93 -11.56 7.80
N TYR A 139 7.12 -10.56 8.15
CA TYR A 139 7.60 -9.29 8.69
C TYR A 139 8.36 -9.48 10.00
N ARG A 140 7.82 -10.29 10.93
CA ARG A 140 8.47 -10.62 12.21
C ARG A 140 9.79 -11.34 11.98
N ASP A 141 9.79 -12.41 11.20
CA ASP A 141 10.98 -13.21 10.93
C ASP A 141 12.08 -12.38 10.25
N LEU A 142 11.70 -11.51 9.30
CA LEU A 142 12.61 -10.59 8.64
C LEU A 142 13.18 -9.55 9.62
N SER A 143 12.34 -9.00 10.48
CA SER A 143 12.76 -7.99 11.46
C SER A 143 13.68 -8.57 12.54
N ASP A 144 13.40 -9.80 12.97
CA ASP A 144 14.22 -10.54 13.90
C ASP A 144 15.58 -10.89 13.27
N PHE A 145 15.59 -11.27 11.99
CA PHE A 145 16.83 -11.48 11.23
C PHE A 145 17.71 -10.23 11.13
N PHE A 146 17.10 -9.05 10.95
CA PHE A 146 17.82 -7.77 10.94
C PHE A 146 18.09 -7.21 12.34
N GLY A 147 17.61 -7.85 13.41
CA GLY A 147 17.79 -7.40 14.80
C GLY A 147 17.11 -6.07 15.11
N HIS A 148 16.05 -5.71 14.37
CA HIS A 148 15.36 -4.44 14.53
C HIS A 148 14.21 -4.56 15.56
N GLN A 149 14.19 -3.68 16.57
CA GLN A 149 13.11 -3.64 17.56
C GLN A 149 11.83 -3.07 16.93
N THR A 150 10.87 -3.93 16.62
CA THR A 150 9.63 -3.56 15.91
C THR A 150 8.46 -3.17 16.82
N LYS A 151 8.62 -3.39 18.13
CA LYS A 151 7.64 -2.98 19.14
C LYS A 151 8.33 -2.48 20.40
N VAL A 152 7.70 -1.52 21.07
CA VAL A 152 8.13 -0.99 22.35
C VAL A 152 7.05 -1.28 23.36
N CYS A 153 7.43 -1.88 24.50
CA CYS A 153 6.49 -2.29 25.53
C CYS A 153 6.71 -1.52 26.82
N TRP A 154 5.61 -1.04 27.39
CA TRP A 154 5.57 -0.31 28.64
C TRP A 154 4.60 -1.01 29.61
N LYS A 155 4.85 -0.90 30.92
CA LYS A 155 3.93 -1.37 31.96
C LYS A 155 3.26 -0.16 32.60
N VAL A 156 1.94 -0.11 32.55
CA VAL A 156 1.14 0.97 33.14
C VAL A 156 0.55 0.47 34.47
N ASN A 157 0.86 1.18 35.55
CA ASN A 157 0.29 0.92 36.87
C ASN A 157 -1.10 1.54 36.95
N ARG A 158 -2.12 0.76 37.33
CA ARG A 158 -3.53 1.20 37.37
C ARG A 158 -3.98 1.77 38.72
N GLY A 159 -3.08 1.87 39.71
CA GLY A 159 -3.38 2.29 41.09
C GLY A 159 -2.97 1.26 42.13
N GLU A 160 -3.20 1.55 43.40
CA GLU A 160 -2.82 0.66 44.51
C GLU A 160 -3.56 -0.68 44.46
N GLY A 161 -2.82 -1.78 44.56
CA GLY A 161 -3.36 -3.14 44.65
C GLY A 161 -3.79 -3.80 43.34
N LEU A 162 -3.70 -3.11 42.19
CA LEU A 162 -4.00 -3.69 40.88
C LEU A 162 -2.73 -4.16 40.17
N SER A 163 -2.80 -5.31 39.49
CA SER A 163 -1.68 -5.79 38.69
C SER A 163 -1.38 -4.85 37.52
N PRO A 164 -0.11 -4.55 37.24
CA PRO A 164 0.28 -3.71 36.13
C PRO A 164 -0.09 -4.38 34.81
N VAL A 165 -0.53 -3.60 33.83
CA VAL A 165 -0.87 -4.10 32.50
C VAL A 165 0.15 -3.64 31.47
N SER A 166 0.53 -4.55 30.58
CA SER A 166 1.44 -4.27 29.47
C SER A 166 0.71 -3.57 28.33
N SER A 167 1.27 -2.46 27.85
CA SER A 167 0.93 -1.86 26.57
C SER A 167 2.15 -1.94 25.65
N CYS A 168 2.05 -2.72 24.57
CA CYS A 168 3.05 -2.76 23.52
C CYS A 168 2.57 -2.00 22.28
N GLU A 169 3.40 -1.13 21.76
CA GLU A 169 3.11 -0.29 20.59
C GLU A 169 4.10 -0.56 19.46
N GLY A 170 3.62 -0.44 18.22
CA GLY A 170 4.43 -0.60 17.02
C GLY A 170 3.97 -1.74 16.12
N LEU A 171 4.57 -1.83 14.93
CA LEU A 171 4.20 -2.81 13.90
C LEU A 171 4.54 -4.26 14.28
N GLY A 172 5.37 -4.48 15.30
CA GLY A 172 5.60 -5.82 15.87
C GLY A 172 4.48 -6.31 16.78
N GLU A 173 3.51 -5.45 17.12
CA GLU A 173 2.32 -5.84 17.88
C GLU A 173 1.20 -6.25 16.91
N PRO A 174 0.56 -7.44 17.10
CA PRO A 174 -0.44 -7.96 16.16
C PRO A 174 -1.59 -7.01 15.86
N SER A 175 -2.14 -6.37 16.91
CA SER A 175 -3.30 -5.48 16.78
C SER A 175 -2.98 -4.23 15.94
N TYR A 176 -1.78 -3.66 16.09
CA TYR A 176 -1.32 -2.52 15.29
C TYR A 176 -1.01 -2.91 13.85
N PHE A 177 -0.31 -4.02 13.65
CA PHE A 177 -0.02 -4.50 12.31
C PHE A 177 -1.31 -4.72 11.52
N TYR A 178 -2.30 -5.35 12.16
CA TYR A 178 -3.60 -5.65 11.55
C TYR A 178 -4.35 -4.37 11.15
N THR A 179 -4.52 -3.40 12.06
CA THR A 179 -5.24 -2.15 11.76
C THR A 179 -4.52 -1.30 10.72
N GLU A 180 -3.20 -1.16 10.82
CA GLU A 180 -2.40 -0.41 9.84
C GLU A 180 -2.43 -1.05 8.46
N ALA A 181 -2.40 -2.38 8.37
CA ALA A 181 -2.55 -3.08 7.11
C ALA A 181 -3.94 -2.86 6.49
N VAL A 182 -5.00 -2.88 7.30
CA VAL A 182 -6.37 -2.57 6.84
C VAL A 182 -6.46 -1.15 6.30
N PHE A 183 -5.89 -0.14 6.99
CA PHE A 183 -5.87 1.23 6.50
C PHE A 183 -5.04 1.38 5.22
N ALA A 184 -3.91 0.69 5.12
CA ALA A 184 -3.08 0.70 3.92
C ALA A 184 -3.81 0.09 2.72
N LEU A 185 -4.46 -1.08 2.89
CA LEU A 185 -5.23 -1.74 1.84
C LEU A 185 -6.43 -0.90 1.39
N ASN A 186 -7.13 -0.24 2.30
CA ASN A 186 -8.20 0.71 1.95
C ASN A 186 -7.66 1.92 1.18
N GLY A 187 -6.53 2.47 1.60
CA GLY A 187 -5.82 3.52 0.85
C GLY A 187 -5.49 3.09 -0.58
N LEU A 188 -4.90 1.91 -0.74
CA LEU A 188 -4.55 1.32 -2.04
C LEU A 188 -5.79 1.08 -2.91
N LEU A 189 -6.90 0.60 -2.33
CA LEU A 189 -8.16 0.39 -3.04
C LEU A 189 -8.65 1.68 -3.70
N LEU A 190 -8.62 2.80 -2.98
CA LEU A 190 -9.01 4.10 -3.54
C LEU A 190 -8.05 4.55 -4.66
N GLY A 191 -6.75 4.32 -4.49
CA GLY A 191 -5.76 4.54 -5.55
C GLY A 191 -6.05 3.72 -6.81
N PHE A 192 -6.38 2.44 -6.66
CA PHE A 192 -6.73 1.58 -7.78
C PHE A 192 -8.03 2.01 -8.46
N PHE A 193 -9.04 2.44 -7.72
CA PHE A 193 -10.25 3.01 -8.33
C PHE A 193 -9.96 4.28 -9.11
N PHE A 194 -9.09 5.15 -8.61
CA PHE A 194 -8.65 6.32 -9.35
C PHE A 194 -7.96 5.92 -10.67
N LEU A 195 -7.00 5.00 -10.62
CA LEU A 195 -6.29 4.52 -11.82
C LEU A 195 -7.25 3.87 -12.81
N PHE A 196 -8.15 3.01 -12.34
CA PHE A 196 -9.15 2.36 -13.18
C PHE A 196 -10.09 3.38 -13.83
N GLY A 197 -10.51 4.41 -13.10
CA GLY A 197 -11.30 5.53 -13.64
C GLY A 197 -10.55 6.32 -14.71
N THR A 198 -9.23 6.50 -14.57
CA THR A 198 -8.41 7.12 -15.63
C THR A 198 -8.16 6.21 -16.83
N TYR A 199 -8.18 4.89 -16.64
CA TYR A 199 -8.00 3.90 -17.71
C TYR A 199 -9.26 3.71 -18.56
N LEU A 200 -10.44 3.75 -17.95
CA LEU A 200 -11.73 3.62 -18.65
C LEU A 200 -12.19 4.90 -19.38
N ARG A 201 -11.40 5.97 -19.30
CA ARG A 201 -11.65 7.22 -20.02
C ARG A 201 -11.23 7.10 -21.48
#